data_AF-A0A369RTV1-F1
#
_entry.id   AF-A0A369RTV1-F1
#
_cell.length_a   1.000
_cell.length_b   1.000
_cell.length_c   1.000
_cell.angle_alpha   90.00
_cell.angle_beta   90.00
_cell.angle_gamma   90.00
#
_symmetry.space_group_name_H-M   'P 1'
#
loop_
_entity.id
_entity.type
_entity.pdbx_description
1 polymer ?
#
loop_
_entity_poly.entity_id
_entity_poly.type
_entity_poly.pdbx_seq_one_letter_code
_entity_poly.pdbx_strand_id
1 'polypeptide(L)'
;MDVSKSLREKGGKYKNYNYQQALSYYKQAETLIELMPSGFRIILQGENNCDVAALYNNTWEVYSQQGKYNDSLSMLNKSYNIRLMTLTANYPDVAESYYNIGVVY
;
A
#
# COMPACT_ATOMS: atom_id res chain seq x y z
N MET A 1 -9.18 12.37 10.72
CA MET A 1 -8.83 11.87 9.37
C MET A 1 -7.32 11.86 9.29
N ASP A 2 -6.70 10.68 9.22
CA ASP A 2 -5.24 10.53 9.24
C ASP A 2 -4.64 11.17 7.97
N VAL A 3 -3.59 11.99 8.13
CA VAL A 3 -2.94 12.71 7.03
C VAL A 3 -2.36 11.72 6.00
N SER A 4 -1.91 10.55 6.46
CA SER A 4 -1.40 9.48 5.59
C SER A 4 -2.47 8.95 4.62
N LYS A 5 -3.71 8.76 5.10
CA LYS A 5 -4.86 8.34 4.29
C LYS A 5 -5.22 9.36 3.22
N SER A 6 -5.24 10.65 3.58
CA SER A 6 -5.51 11.74 2.63
C SER A 6 -4.47 11.79 1.50
N LEU A 7 -3.20 11.55 1.82
CA LEU A 7 -2.13 11.50 0.81
C LEU A 7 -2.25 10.27 -0.10
N ARG A 8 -2.59 9.09 0.46
CA ARG A 8 -2.89 7.88 -0.33
C ARG A 8 -4.02 8.12 -1.34
N GLU A 9 -5.12 8.72 -0.89
CA GLU A 9 -6.26 9.03 -1.77
C GLU A 9 -5.89 10.05 -2.86
N LYS A 10 -5.10 11.08 -2.52
CA LYS A 10 -4.55 12.02 -3.52
C LYS A 10 -3.69 11.30 -4.54
N GLY A 11 -2.76 10.44 -4.12
CA GLY A 11 -1.93 9.65 -5.02
C GLY A 11 -2.75 8.76 -5.96
N GLY A 12 -3.83 8.16 -5.44
CA GLY A 12 -4.78 7.34 -6.21
C GLY A 12 -5.45 8.11 -7.36
N LYS A 13 -5.66 9.43 -7.22
CA LYS A 13 -6.20 10.26 -8.31
C LYS A 13 -5.22 10.44 -9.46
N TYR A 14 -3.92 10.44 -9.18
CA TYR A 14 -2.88 10.64 -10.19
C TYR A 14 -2.37 9.33 -10.79
N LYS A 15 -2.76 8.17 -10.23
CA LYS A 15 -2.21 6.86 -10.63
C LYS A 15 -2.36 6.55 -12.11
N ASN A 16 -3.37 7.09 -12.81
CA ASN A 16 -3.62 6.86 -14.24
C ASN A 16 -3.23 8.04 -15.15
N TYR A 17 -2.76 9.16 -14.58
CA TYR A 17 -2.49 10.40 -15.33
C TYR A 17 -1.04 10.86 -15.19
N ASN A 18 -0.44 10.66 -14.01
CA ASN A 18 0.92 11.06 -13.72
C ASN A 18 1.53 10.17 -12.63
N TYR A 19 2.27 9.15 -13.06
CA TYR A 19 2.92 8.18 -12.17
C TYR A 19 3.91 8.82 -11.19
N GLN A 20 4.64 9.86 -11.62
CA GLN A 20 5.61 10.53 -10.75
C GLN A 20 4.93 11.26 -9.59
N GLN A 21 3.80 11.93 -9.86
CA GLN A 21 3.00 12.56 -8.81
C GLN A 21 2.37 11.53 -7.88
N ALA A 22 1.83 10.42 -8.42
CA ALA A 22 1.28 9.33 -7.62
C ALA A 22 2.33 8.76 -6.65
N LEU A 23 3.52 8.42 -7.16
CA LEU A 23 4.63 7.91 -6.34
C LEU A 23 5.13 8.94 -5.32
N SER A 24 5.12 10.23 -5.65
CA SER A 24 5.48 11.29 -4.69
C SER A 24 4.52 11.32 -3.50
N TYR A 25 3.20 11.26 -3.74
CA TYR A 25 2.20 11.20 -2.67
C TYR A 25 2.30 9.92 -1.85
N TYR A 26 2.51 8.78 -2.50
CA TYR A 26 2.68 7.51 -1.79
C TYR A 26 3.93 7.49 -0.91
N LYS A 27 5.04 8.06 -1.39
CA LYS A 27 6.27 8.20 -0.61
C LYS A 27 6.07 9.11 0.61
N GLN A 28 5.35 10.22 0.47
CA GLN A 28 5.01 11.07 1.59
C GLN A 28 4.13 10.34 2.62
N ALA A 29 3.16 9.54 2.17
CA ALA A 29 2.35 8.72 3.06
C ALA A 29 3.19 7.68 3.81
N GLU A 30 4.11 6.98 3.12
CA GLU A 30 5.03 6.02 3.73
C GLU A 30 5.93 6.68 4.78
N THR A 31 6.52 7.84 4.48
CA THR A 31 7.34 8.59 5.44
C THR A 31 6.54 9.00 6.68
N LEU A 32 5.28 9.42 6.54
CA LEU A 32 4.45 9.73 7.71
C LEU A 32 4.16 8.49 8.57
N ILE A 33 3.92 7.33 7.94
CA ILE A 33 3.73 6.06 8.63
C ILE A 33 5.01 5.65 9.38
N GLU A 34 6.19 5.86 8.79
CA GLU A 34 7.49 5.56 9.42
C GLU A 34 7.84 6.49 10.57
N LEU A 35 7.40 7.75 10.52
CA LEU A 35 7.62 8.74 11.57
C LEU A 35 6.67 8.58 12.78
N MET A 36 5.65 7.72 12.68
CA MET A 36 4.78 7.40 13.81
C MET A 36 5.57 6.64 14.90
N PRO A 37 5.30 6.89 16.21
CA PRO A 37 6.04 6.25 17.30
C PRO A 37 6.06 4.72 17.15
N SER A 38 7.20 4.08 17.42
CA SER A 38 7.39 2.63 17.25
C SER A 38 6.43 1.76 18.09
N GLY A 39 5.89 2.29 19.20
CA GLY A 39 4.78 1.68 19.94
C GLY A 39 3.43 1.72 19.20
N PHE A 40 3.20 2.72 18.34
CA PHE A 40 2.03 2.83 17.47
C PHE A 40 2.07 1.80 16.32
N ARG A 41 3.28 1.47 15.82
CA ARG A 41 3.51 0.42 14.80
C ARG A 41 3.09 -0.98 15.28
N ILE A 42 3.16 -1.24 16.59
CA ILE A 42 2.68 -2.47 17.25
C ILE A 42 1.17 -2.39 17.54
N ILE A 43 0.60 -1.18 17.66
CA ILE A 43 -0.80 -0.89 18.02
C ILE A 43 -1.65 -0.48 16.79
N LEU A 44 -1.20 -0.72 15.55
CA LEU A 44 -2.08 -0.66 14.38
C LEU A 44 -3.06 -1.84 14.41
N GLN A 45 -4.00 -1.82 15.36
CA GLN A 45 -5.15 -2.70 15.42
C GLN A 45 -6.12 -2.30 14.30
N GLY A 46 -6.29 -3.18 13.32
CA GLY A 46 -7.36 -3.14 12.33
C GLY A 46 -7.24 -2.05 11.26
N GLU A 47 -7.87 -0.88 11.48
CA GLU A 47 -8.15 0.12 10.43
C GLU A 47 -6.88 0.73 9.82
N ASN A 48 -5.87 1.00 10.65
CA ASN A 48 -4.65 1.63 10.18
C ASN A 48 -3.75 0.67 9.36
N ASN A 49 -3.79 -0.64 9.63
CA ASN A 49 -3.07 -1.61 8.81
C ASN A 49 -3.69 -1.73 7.41
N CYS A 50 -5.02 -1.67 7.30
CA CYS A 50 -5.69 -1.69 6.01
C CYS A 50 -5.31 -0.47 5.14
N ASP A 51 -5.16 0.72 5.74
CA ASP A 51 -4.72 1.91 5.01
C ASP A 51 -3.26 1.81 4.53
N VAL A 52 -2.37 1.20 5.32
CA VAL A 52 -0.97 0.94 4.93
C VAL A 52 -0.89 -0.14 3.84
N ALA A 53 -1.67 -1.23 3.96
CA ALA A 53 -1.76 -2.25 2.92
C ALA A 53 -2.30 -1.67 1.61
N ALA A 54 -3.34 -0.83 1.68
CA ALA A 54 -3.90 -0.14 0.51
C ALA A 54 -2.89 0.83 -0.12
N LEU A 55 -2.04 1.49 0.67
CA LEU A 55 -0.96 2.33 0.16
C LEU A 55 0.01 1.51 -0.71
N TYR A 56 0.46 0.36 -0.20
CA TYR A 56 1.34 -0.52 -0.97
C TYR A 56 0.63 -1.16 -2.17
N ASN A 57 -0.67 -1.47 -2.04
CA ASN A 57 -1.48 -1.97 -3.15
C ASN A 57 -1.52 -0.96 -4.31
N ASN A 58 -1.77 0.31 -4.00
CA ASN A 58 -1.78 1.37 -5.01
C ASN A 58 -0.39 1.66 -5.60
N THR A 59 0.67 1.43 -4.83
CA THR A 59 2.05 1.66 -5.29
C THR A 59 2.50 0.58 -6.27
N TRP A 60 2.14 -0.70 -6.06
CA TRP A 60 2.52 -1.76 -7.02
C TRP A 60 1.86 -1.51 -8.37
N GLU A 61 0.59 -1.10 -8.40
CA GLU A 61 -0.16 -0.89 -9.64
C GLU A 61 0.56 0.15 -10.52
N VAL A 62 1.04 1.23 -9.90
CA VAL A 62 1.81 2.27 -10.58
C VAL A 62 3.17 1.75 -11.07
N TYR A 63 3.83 0.84 -10.34
CA TYR A 63 5.06 0.20 -10.81
C TYR A 63 4.83 -0.80 -11.94
N SER A 64 3.75 -1.59 -11.88
CA SER A 64 3.38 -2.55 -12.93
C SER A 64 3.04 -1.82 -14.24
N GLN A 65 2.29 -0.71 -14.17
CA GLN A 65 2.02 0.15 -15.34
C GLN A 65 3.28 0.80 -15.95
N GLN A 66 4.37 0.87 -15.20
CA GLN A 66 5.69 1.33 -15.69
C GLN A 66 6.59 0.18 -16.16
N GLY A 67 6.15 -1.08 -16.11
CA GLY A 67 6.96 -2.26 -16.42
C GLY A 67 8.02 -2.59 -15.37
N LYS A 68 7.95 -1.97 -14.17
CA LYS A 68 8.90 -2.17 -13.06
C LYS A 68 8.46 -3.35 -12.18
N TYR A 69 8.48 -4.55 -12.75
CA TYR A 69 7.88 -5.73 -12.11
C TYR A 69 8.55 -6.13 -10.78
N ASN A 70 9.87 -5.96 -10.65
CA ASN A 70 10.56 -6.24 -9.38
C ASN A 70 10.12 -5.29 -8.26
N ASP A 71 9.99 -3.99 -8.55
CA ASP A 71 9.51 -2.99 -7.59
C ASP A 71 8.04 -3.25 -7.24
N SER A 72 7.24 -3.63 -8.24
CA SER A 72 5.85 -4.02 -8.09
C SER A 72 5.69 -5.22 -7.15
N LEU A 73 6.43 -6.31 -7.36
CA LEU A 73 6.41 -7.50 -6.50
C LEU A 73 6.82 -7.16 -5.06
N SER A 74 7.82 -6.29 -4.88
CA SER A 74 8.23 -5.82 -3.56
C SER A 74 7.09 -5.14 -2.81
N MET A 75 6.34 -4.25 -3.49
CA MET A 75 5.19 -3.56 -2.89
C MET A 75 4.02 -4.52 -2.62
N LEU A 76 3.75 -5.47 -3.51
CA LEU A 76 2.74 -6.51 -3.29
C LEU A 76 3.04 -7.36 -2.06
N ASN A 77 4.28 -7.79 -1.89
CA ASN A 77 4.71 -8.56 -0.72
C ASN A 77 4.57 -7.75 0.58
N LYS A 78 4.87 -6.44 0.58
CA LYS A 78 4.62 -5.56 1.74
C LYS A 78 3.13 -5.50 2.08
N SER A 79 2.26 -5.26 1.09
CA SER A 79 0.80 -5.25 1.27
C SER A 79 0.30 -6.59 1.84
N TYR A 80 0.74 -7.69 1.26
CA TYR A 80 0.37 -9.05 1.66
C TYR A 80 0.74 -9.34 3.11
N ASN A 81 1.99 -9.06 3.52
CA ASN A 81 2.44 -9.30 4.88
C ASN A 81 1.62 -8.50 5.91
N ILE A 82 1.24 -7.27 5.59
CA ILE A 82 0.40 -6.46 6.48
C ILE A 82 -1.02 -7.03 6.58
N ARG A 83 -1.61 -7.44 5.45
CA ARG A 83 -2.94 -8.09 5.43
C ARG A 83 -2.89 -9.39 6.24
N LEU A 84 -1.85 -10.22 6.12
CA LEU A 84 -1.67 -11.43 6.93
C LEU A 84 -1.60 -11.15 8.44
N MET A 85 -0.89 -10.08 8.84
CA MET A 85 -0.70 -9.74 10.25
C MET A 85 -1.94 -9.09 10.90
N THR A 86 -2.93 -8.70 10.11
CA THR A 86 -4.10 -7.96 10.60
C THR A 86 -5.21 -8.93 11.01
N LEU A 87 -5.58 -8.91 12.29
CA LEU A 87 -6.65 -9.74 12.88
C LEU A 87 -8.04 -9.54 12.23
N THR A 88 -8.23 -8.43 11.51
CA THR A 88 -9.47 -8.12 10.77
C THR A 88 -9.35 -8.35 9.26
N ALA A 89 -8.20 -8.81 8.74
CA ALA A 89 -8.08 -9.14 7.34
C ALA A 89 -8.96 -10.36 7.03
N ASN A 90 -10.06 -10.08 6.35
CA ASN A 90 -10.97 -11.06 5.85
C ASN A 90 -10.35 -11.72 4.61
N TYR A 91 -10.60 -13.02 4.44
CA TYR A 91 -10.05 -13.86 3.36
C TYR A 91 -10.05 -13.24 1.93
N PRO A 92 -11.02 -12.39 1.53
CA PRO A 92 -10.99 -11.73 0.21
C PRO A 92 -9.76 -10.86 -0.04
N ASP A 93 -9.26 -10.14 0.97
CA ASP A 93 -8.13 -9.22 0.85
C ASP A 93 -6.80 -9.95 0.62
N VAL A 94 -6.67 -11.12 1.26
CA VAL A 94 -5.54 -12.02 1.08
C VAL A 94 -5.62 -12.66 -0.33
N ALA A 95 -6.80 -13.06 -0.76
CA ALA A 95 -7.01 -13.61 -2.11
C ALA A 95 -6.72 -12.58 -3.22
N GLU A 96 -7.12 -11.31 -3.03
CA GLU A 96 -6.77 -10.20 -3.93
C GLU A 96 -5.24 -10.05 -4.07
N SER A 97 -4.52 -10.14 -2.95
CA SER A 97 -3.06 -10.02 -2.96
C SER A 97 -2.40 -11.17 -3.75
N TYR A 98 -2.90 -12.40 -3.59
CA TYR A 98 -2.43 -13.55 -4.38
C TYR A 98 -2.71 -13.38 -5.87
N TYR A 99 -3.91 -12.93 -6.22
CA TYR A 99 -4.28 -12.65 -7.60
C TYR A 99 -3.33 -11.61 -8.21
N ASN A 100 -3.09 -10.50 -7.51
CA ASN A 100 -2.22 -9.43 -8.01
C ASN A 100 -0.75 -9.88 -8.13
N ILE A 101 -0.26 -10.74 -7.23
CA ILE A 101 1.07 -11.36 -7.38
C ILE A 101 1.11 -12.20 -8.66
N GLY A 102 0.08 -12.99 -8.93
CA GLY A 102 -0.04 -13.78 -10.16
C GLY A 102 -0.15 -12.95 -11.43
N VAL A 103 -0.66 -11.72 -11.37
CA VAL A 103 -0.70 -10.78 -12.51
C VAL A 103 0.69 -10.26 -12.88
N VAL A 104 1.61 -10.18 -11.91
CA VAL A 104 2.96 -9.63 -12.13
C VAL A 104 3.97 -10.70 -12.57
N TYR A 105 3.73 -11.97 -12.24
CA TYR A 105 4.53 -13.12 -12.68
C TYR A 105 4.17 -13.56 -14.11
#